data_AF-A0A836MPH8-F1
#
_entry.id   AF-A0A836MPH8-F1
#
_cell.length_a   1.000
_cell.length_b   1.000
_cell.length_c   1.000
_cell.angle_alpha   90.00
_cell.angle_beta   90.00
_cell.angle_gamma   90.00
#
_symmetry.space_group_name_H-M   'P 1'
#
loop_
_entity.id
_entity.type
_entity.pdbx_description
1 polymer ?
#
loop_
_entity_poly.entity_id
_entity_poly.type
_entity_poly.pdbx_seq_one_letter_code
_entity_poly.pdbx_strand_id
1 'polypeptide(L)' 'MAEATFKSIKTEFVKGEKFMTTEELEQAFAAYAYWYNHKRLHSSLGYLPPVEFNKRLPLNFVV' A
#
# COMPACT_ATOMS: atom_id res chain seq x y z
N MET A 1 -6.33 11.02 -1.05
CA MET A 1 -5.84 9.64 -0.77
C MET A 1 -4.98 9.11 -1.91
N ALA A 2 -5.46 9.10 -3.17
CA ALA A 2 -4.69 8.60 -4.32
C ALA A 2 -3.29 9.25 -4.47
N GLU A 3 -3.18 10.59 -4.39
CA GLU A 3 -1.90 11.29 -4.56
C GLU A 3 -0.83 10.88 -3.54
N ALA A 4 -1.21 10.70 -2.27
CA ALA A 4 -0.29 10.26 -1.22
C ALA A 4 0.17 8.80 -1.43
N THR A 5 -0.74 7.93 -1.87
CA THR A 5 -0.42 6.54 -2.20
C THR A 5 0.55 6.47 -3.40
N PHE A 6 0.29 7.23 -4.47
CA PHE A 6 1.20 7.29 -5.62
C PHE A 6 2.58 7.84 -5.26
N LYS A 7 2.64 8.84 -4.37
CA LYS A 7 3.91 9.35 -3.86
C LYS A 7 4.68 8.23 -3.15
N SER A 8 4.03 7.50 -2.23
CA SER A 8 4.65 6.38 -1.52
C SER A 8 5.17 5.29 -2.46
N ILE A 9 4.38 4.87 -3.46
CA ILE A 9 4.83 3.88 -4.46
C ILE A 9 6.10 4.38 -5.16
N LYS A 10 6.09 5.64 -5.65
CA LYS A 10 7.25 6.21 -6.35
C LYS A 10 8.48 6.29 -5.45
N THR A 11 8.33 6.65 -4.18
CA THR A 11 9.47 6.90 -3.28
C THR A 11 10.00 5.66 -2.59
N GLU A 12 9.16 4.66 -2.35
CA GLU A 12 9.49 3.48 -1.53
C GLU A 12 9.62 2.19 -2.34
N PHE A 13 8.87 2.07 -3.45
CA PHE A 13 8.90 0.87 -4.28
C PHE A 13 9.67 1.07 -5.59
N VAL A 14 9.53 2.24 -6.23
CA VAL A 14 10.13 2.48 -7.55
C VAL A 14 11.54 3.09 -7.45
N LYS A 15 11.79 3.94 -6.46
CA LYS A 15 13.02 4.73 -6.40
C LYS A 15 14.24 3.84 -6.10
N GLY A 16 15.13 3.73 -7.09
CA GLY A 16 16.40 3.00 -6.96
C GLY A 16 16.32 1.53 -7.34
N GLU A 17 15.11 1.03 -7.60
CA GLU A 17 14.88 -0.36 -8.01
C GLU A 17 14.98 -0.52 -9.53
N LYS A 18 15.44 -1.68 -9.96
CA LYS A 18 15.45 -2.11 -11.36
C LYS A 18 14.95 -3.54 -11.42
N PHE A 19 13.90 -3.76 -12.19
CA PHE A 19 13.35 -5.08 -12.46
C PHE A 19 13.79 -5.51 -13.86
N MET A 20 14.31 -6.72 -13.97
CA MET A 20 14.82 -7.27 -15.23
C MET A 20 13.70 -7.91 -16.05
N THR A 21 12.61 -8.30 -15.39
CA THR A 21 11.43 -8.91 -16.02
C THR A 21 10.14 -8.36 -15.43
N THR A 22 9.05 -8.46 -16.19
CA THR A 22 7.71 -8.13 -15.70
C THR A 22 7.29 -9.03 -14.53
N GLU A 23 7.66 -10.32 -14.58
CA GLU A 23 7.33 -11.27 -13.51
C GLU A 23 7.99 -10.87 -12.17
N GLU A 24 9.25 -10.44 -12.21
CA GLU A 24 9.96 -9.93 -11.04
C GLU A 24 9.29 -8.68 -10.47
N LEU A 25 8.92 -7.73 -11.34
CA LEU A 25 8.16 -6.53 -10.97
C LEU A 25 6.84 -6.90 -10.31
N GLU A 26 6.07 -7.83 -10.89
CA GLU A 26 4.76 -8.25 -10.38
C GLU A 26 4.88 -8.93 -9.01
N GLN A 27 5.85 -9.82 -8.83
CA GLN A 27 6.10 -10.48 -7.55
C GLN A 27 6.50 -9.47 -6.47
N ALA A 28 7.43 -8.57 -6.78
CA ALA A 28 7.87 -7.53 -5.86
C ALA A 28 6.72 -6.56 -5.52
N PHE A 29 5.92 -6.17 -6.51
CA PHE A 29 4.79 -5.28 -6.31
C PHE A 29 3.69 -5.93 -5.49
N ALA A 30 3.40 -7.21 -5.70
CA ALA A 30 2.44 -7.96 -4.88
C ALA A 30 2.88 -8.01 -3.40
N ALA A 31 4.16 -8.25 -3.15
CA ALA A 31 4.72 -8.22 -1.80
C ALA A 31 4.63 -6.81 -1.18
N TYR A 32 4.96 -5.76 -1.94
CA TYR A 32 4.82 -4.37 -1.50
C TYR A 32 3.36 -4.01 -1.18
N ALA A 33 2.42 -4.38 -2.06
CA ALA A 33 1.00 -4.13 -1.86
C ALA A 33 0.46 -4.86 -0.62
N TYR A 34 0.90 -6.10 -0.39
CA TYR A 34 0.55 -6.82 0.83
C TYR A 34 1.07 -6.09 2.08
N TRP A 35 2.36 -5.71 2.09
CA TRP A 35 2.94 -4.95 3.20
C TRP A 35 2.22 -3.62 3.44
N TYR A 36 1.97 -2.85 2.39
CA TYR A 36 1.28 -1.57 2.46
C TYR A 36 -0.11 -1.71 3.09
N ASN A 37 -0.88 -2.71 2.66
CA ASN A 37 -2.27 -2.87 3.13
C ASN A 37 -2.39 -3.54 4.50
N HIS A 38 -1.45 -4.43 4.87
CA HIS A 38 -1.58 -5.30 6.04
C HIS A 38 -0.59 -4.99 7.17
N LYS A 39 0.50 -4.26 6.90
CA LYS A 39 1.60 -4.06 7.86
C LYS A 39 1.99 -2.60 8.05
N ARG A 40 1.85 -1.76 7.03
CA ARG A 40 2.22 -0.34 7.11
C ARG A 40 1.33 0.41 8.07
N LEU A 41 1.93 1.11 9.03
CA LEU A 41 1.19 1.97 9.96
C LEU A 41 1.02 3.36 9.37
N HIS A 42 -0.21 3.88 9.40
CA HIS A 42 -0.52 5.24 8.97
C HIS A 42 -0.97 6.08 10.16
N SER A 43 -0.25 7.16 10.47
CA SER A 43 -0.61 8.07 11.56
C SER A 43 -2.02 8.67 11.38
N SER A 44 -2.39 8.98 10.14
CA SER A 44 -3.74 9.44 9.78
C SER A 44 -4.84 8.40 10.00
N LEU A 45 -4.48 7.12 10.12
CA LEU A 45 -5.40 6.01 10.43
C LEU A 45 -5.31 5.59 11.90
N GLY A 46 -4.70 6.42 12.77
CA GLY A 46 -4.49 6.08 14.17
C GLY A 46 -3.45 4.98 14.38
N TYR A 47 -2.40 4.96 13.55
CA TYR A 47 -1.36 3.92 13.54
C TYR A 47 -1.91 2.52 13.29
N LEU A 48 -2.85 2.41 12.34
CA LEU A 48 -3.39 1.15 11.87
C LEU A 48 -3.00 0.89 10.41
N PRO A 49 -2.85 -0.39 10.02
CA PRO A 49 -2.86 -0.77 8.62
C PRO A 49 -4.18 -0.46 7.93
N PRO A 50 -4.18 -0.15 6.62
CA PRO A 50 -5.39 0.13 5.85
C PRO A 50 -6.48 -0.94 6.00
N VAL A 51 -6.11 -2.22 6.01
CA VAL A 51 -7.08 -3.32 6.16
C VAL A 51 -7.78 -3.29 7.52
N GLU A 52 -7.06 -2.96 8.60
CA GLU A 52 -7.61 -2.88 9.95
C GLU A 52 -8.46 -1.63 10.14
N PHE A 53 -8.09 -0.53 9.48
CA PHE A 53 -8.92 0.67 9.43
C PHE A 53 -10.25 0.39 8.71
N ASN A 54 -10.22 -0.27 7.54
CA ASN A 54 -11.42 -0.60 6.78
C ASN A 54 -12.38 -1.51 7.54
N LYS A 55 -11.87 -2.50 8.30
CA LYS A 55 -12.70 -3.36 9.16
C LYS A 55 -13.49 -2.59 10.23
N ARG A 56 -13.02 -1.40 10.60
CA ARG A 56 -13.67 -0.54 11.61
C ARG A 56 -14.66 0.45 10.98
N LEU A 57 -14.67 0.60 9.67
CA LEU A 57 -15.64 1.44 8.98
C LEU A 57 -17.00 0.72 8.90
N PRO A 58 -18.11 1.44 9.11
CA PRO A 58 -19.43 0.87 8.88
C PRO A 58 -19.59 0.47 7.41
N LEU A 59 -20.32 -0.63 7.15
CA LEU A 59 -20.56 -1.20 5.82
C LEU A 59 -21.04 -0.19 4.76
N ASN A 60 -21.65 0.92 5.17
CA ASN A 60 -22.18 1.96 4.29
C ASN A 60 -21.11 2.89 3.68
N PHE A 61 -19.85 2.77 4.10
CA PHE A 61 -18.74 3.62 3.64
C PHE A 61 -17.80 2.93 2.64
N VAL A 62 -18.08 1.67 2.29
CA VAL A 62 -17.29 0.88 1.33
C VAL A 62 -18.07 0.81 0.02
N VAL A 63 -18.14 1.93 -0.71
CA VAL A 63 -18.64 2.02 -2.09
C VAL A 63 -17.59 2.69 -2.94
#